data_AF-A0A0J9T4Q8-F1
#
_entry.id   AF-A0A0J9T4Q8-F1
#
_cell.length_a   1.000
_cell.length_b   1.000
_cell.length_c   1.000
_cell.angle_alpha   90.00
_cell.angle_beta   90.00
_cell.angle_gamma   90.00
#
_symmetry.space_group_name_H-M   'P 1'
#
loop_
_entity.id
_entity.type
_entity.pdbx_description
1 polymer ?
#
loop_
_entity_poly.entity_id
_entity_poly.type
_entity_poly.pdbx_seq_one_letter_code
_entity_poly.pdbx_strand_id
1 'polypeptide(L)'
;MIPIMRVRGRPTLADRSTVCAVARRSFYASKWVRRLQLLNEKYNYKINAEEQAEYEEKKEDDKIEKVYPLWNSRRTGLLAYKVGCMSIWDVWGVKHAVTVAKINHCYVLNQKNITKNGYEALEIGIGNMNVVKQSKNNIGNYIKRKLGFIHKIKEFKCTSDCFLPVQHKFSARHFSPGQNLFISSTIKSKGFCGAMKKWNFSGKNASHGTESKAHRSLGSVSMGKTVNIVFRNKKMNTHIGEKTLVKCSNNKLFRINSLQNLLFIKGPIGGYKNKIIKISDAKGRAFNKFKDKIYLYYPTFIYKKNRKYKNVIDMPHSLQDPFLYNEIPLYEPTNK
;
A
#
# COMPACT_ATOMS: atom_id res chain seq x y z
N MET A 1 -45.91 -63.81 -8.24
CA MET A 1 -45.49 -62.45 -7.83
C MET A 1 -45.37 -62.43 -6.32
N ILE A 2 -44.14 -62.35 -5.81
CA ILE A 2 -43.64 -61.90 -4.49
C ILE A 2 -42.22 -62.46 -4.40
N PRO A 3 -41.19 -61.62 -4.25
CA PRO A 3 -39.99 -62.08 -3.58
C PRO A 3 -39.59 -61.13 -2.44
N ILE A 4 -39.79 -61.63 -1.22
CA ILE A 4 -38.78 -61.80 -0.17
C ILE A 4 -37.72 -60.68 -0.10
N MET A 5 -37.89 -59.81 0.90
CA MET A 5 -36.87 -58.86 1.36
C MET A 5 -35.60 -59.60 1.80
N ARG A 6 -34.51 -59.40 1.07
CA ARG A 6 -33.16 -59.83 1.46
C ARG A 6 -32.50 -58.71 2.25
N VAL A 7 -32.32 -58.93 3.55
CA VAL A 7 -31.46 -58.12 4.42
C VAL A 7 -30.02 -58.22 3.89
N ARG A 8 -29.40 -57.08 3.56
CA ARG A 8 -27.96 -56.97 3.27
C ARG A 8 -27.33 -55.96 4.22
N GLY A 9 -26.30 -56.43 4.92
CA GLY A 9 -25.73 -55.84 6.14
C GLY A 9 -25.12 -54.46 6.01
N ARG A 10 -24.97 -53.82 7.17
CA ARG A 10 -24.20 -52.58 7.36
C ARG A 10 -22.70 -52.87 7.14
N PRO A 11 -21.98 -52.09 6.33
CA PRO A 11 -20.52 -52.19 6.31
C PRO A 11 -19.95 -51.62 7.61
N THR A 12 -19.06 -52.38 8.21
CA THR A 12 -18.31 -52.11 9.44
C THR A 12 -17.27 -51.00 9.23
N LEU A 13 -16.91 -50.36 10.35
CA LEU A 13 -15.90 -49.31 10.48
C LEU A 13 -14.48 -49.85 10.19
N ALA A 14 -14.03 -49.73 8.96
CA ALA A 14 -12.61 -49.70 8.58
C ALA A 14 -12.49 -48.99 7.23
N ASP A 15 -11.41 -48.25 7.02
CA ASP A 15 -11.07 -47.48 5.80
C ASP A 15 -11.75 -46.10 5.65
N ARG A 16 -11.37 -45.17 6.55
CA ARG A 16 -11.52 -43.72 6.36
C ARG A 16 -10.18 -43.00 6.21
N SER A 17 -9.29 -43.53 5.37
CA SER A 17 -8.02 -42.86 5.02
C SER A 17 -7.85 -42.66 3.52
N THR A 18 -8.91 -42.28 2.81
CA THR A 18 -8.80 -41.72 1.46
C THR A 18 -9.82 -40.62 1.26
N VAL A 19 -9.35 -39.38 1.42
CA VAL A 19 -9.73 -38.18 0.67
C VAL A 19 -11.19 -38.15 0.17
N CYS A 20 -12.10 -37.72 1.04
CA CYS A 20 -13.36 -37.13 0.59
C CYS A 20 -13.52 -35.75 1.21
N ALA A 21 -12.60 -34.85 0.84
CA ALA A 21 -12.90 -33.43 0.88
C ALA A 21 -14.00 -33.19 -0.14
N VAL A 22 -15.25 -33.22 0.32
CA VAL A 22 -16.41 -32.73 -0.42
C VAL A 22 -16.18 -31.23 -0.65
N ALA A 23 -15.43 -30.95 -1.71
CA ALA A 23 -15.27 -29.64 -2.28
C ALA A 23 -16.66 -29.19 -2.68
N ARG A 24 -17.22 -28.25 -1.92
CA ARG A 24 -18.39 -27.48 -2.34
C ARG A 24 -18.12 -26.99 -3.76
N ARG A 25 -18.76 -27.62 -4.74
CA ARG A 25 -18.66 -27.28 -6.16
C ARG A 25 -19.17 -25.85 -6.32
N SER A 26 -18.27 -24.87 -6.38
CA SER A 26 -18.61 -23.54 -6.86
C SER A 26 -18.97 -23.67 -8.35
N PHE A 27 -20.26 -23.65 -8.64
CA PHE A 27 -20.89 -24.00 -9.93
C PHE A 27 -20.55 -23.07 -11.11
N TYR A 28 -19.54 -22.18 -11.00
CA TYR A 28 -19.23 -21.15 -12.01
C TYR A 28 -17.75 -20.91 -12.30
N ALA A 29 -16.86 -21.87 -12.08
CA ALA A 29 -15.56 -21.84 -12.76
C ALA A 29 -15.66 -22.69 -14.02
N SER A 30 -15.92 -22.07 -15.18
CA SER A 30 -16.00 -22.77 -16.46
C SER A 30 -14.76 -23.65 -16.67
N LYS A 31 -14.93 -24.85 -17.25
CA LYS A 31 -13.84 -25.83 -17.49
C LYS A 31 -12.61 -25.17 -18.17
N TRP A 32 -12.84 -24.14 -18.97
CA TRP A 32 -11.81 -23.33 -19.61
C TRP A 32 -10.97 -22.49 -18.62
N VAL A 33 -11.59 -21.86 -17.62
CA VAL A 33 -10.86 -21.11 -16.56
C VAL A 33 -9.96 -22.04 -15.76
N ARG A 34 -10.45 -23.25 -15.42
CA ARG A 34 -9.65 -24.26 -14.71
C ARG A 34 -8.51 -24.79 -15.57
N ARG A 35 -8.73 -24.96 -16.89
CA ARG A 35 -7.69 -25.34 -17.85
C ARG A 35 -6.62 -24.27 -18.01
N LEU A 36 -7.01 -23.00 -18.06
CA LEU A 36 -6.09 -21.87 -18.17
C LEU A 36 -5.28 -21.67 -16.88
N GLN A 37 -5.89 -21.94 -15.72
CA GLN A 37 -5.20 -21.94 -14.44
C GLN A 37 -4.19 -23.08 -14.32
N LEU A 38 -4.55 -24.31 -14.74
CA LEU A 38 -3.63 -25.45 -14.82
C LEU A 38 -2.50 -25.23 -15.82
N LEU A 39 -2.76 -24.57 -16.96
CA LEU A 39 -1.72 -24.18 -17.91
C LEU A 39 -0.78 -23.14 -17.28
N ASN A 40 -1.32 -22.12 -16.62
CA ASN A 40 -0.50 -21.13 -15.91
C ASN A 40 0.31 -21.76 -14.77
N GLU A 41 -0.23 -22.73 -14.03
CA GLU A 41 0.49 -23.48 -12.99
C GLU A 41 1.58 -24.39 -13.58
N LYS A 42 1.30 -25.03 -14.72
CA LYS A 42 2.27 -25.87 -15.44
C LYS A 42 3.43 -25.05 -16.06
N TYR A 43 3.16 -23.82 -16.47
CA TYR A 43 4.16 -22.93 -17.08
C TYR A 43 4.79 -21.92 -16.10
N ASN A 44 4.24 -21.72 -14.89
CA ASN A 44 4.83 -20.91 -13.82
C ASN A 44 4.86 -21.69 -12.49
N TYR A 45 5.93 -22.45 -12.25
CA TYR A 45 6.86 -22.22 -11.12
C TYR A 45 7.92 -23.33 -11.05
N LYS A 46 9.05 -23.13 -11.72
CA LYS A 46 10.32 -23.25 -10.99
C LYS A 46 10.53 -21.88 -10.36
N ILE A 47 10.50 -21.79 -9.03
CA ILE A 47 11.25 -20.72 -8.38
C ILE A 47 12.69 -21.07 -8.72
N ASN A 48 13.22 -20.49 -9.79
CA ASN A 48 14.66 -20.31 -9.81
C ASN A 48 14.92 -19.50 -8.54
N ALA A 49 15.62 -20.11 -7.59
CA ALA A 49 16.20 -19.36 -6.49
C ALA A 49 17.11 -18.34 -7.17
N GLU A 50 16.57 -17.16 -7.47
CA GLU A 50 17.34 -16.03 -7.95
C GLU A 50 18.36 -15.79 -6.86
N GLU A 51 19.60 -16.18 -7.13
CA GLU A 51 20.74 -15.81 -6.30
C GLU A 51 20.59 -14.32 -6.01
N GLN A 52 20.68 -13.95 -4.73
CA GLN A 52 20.59 -12.58 -4.29
C GLN A 52 21.82 -11.83 -4.80
N ALA A 53 21.82 -11.46 -6.08
CA ALA A 53 22.85 -10.61 -6.63
C ALA A 53 22.88 -9.34 -5.78
N GLU A 54 24.04 -8.97 -5.25
CA GLU A 54 24.16 -7.77 -4.40
C GLU A 54 23.98 -6.49 -5.23
N TYR A 55 24.34 -6.58 -6.52
CA TYR A 55 24.30 -5.50 -7.50
C TYR A 55 23.35 -5.81 -8.66
N GLU A 56 22.72 -4.76 -9.19
CA GLU A 56 21.88 -4.83 -10.39
C GLU A 56 22.47 -3.93 -11.48
N GLU A 57 22.53 -4.47 -12.69
CA GLU A 57 22.84 -3.76 -13.92
C GLU A 57 21.57 -3.67 -14.77
N LYS A 58 21.16 -2.43 -15.11
CA LYS A 58 20.02 -2.15 -15.98
C LYS A 58 20.46 -1.25 -17.12
N LYS A 59 19.84 -1.42 -18.28
CA LYS A 59 20.03 -0.51 -19.42
C LYS A 59 19.56 0.89 -19.06
N GLU A 60 20.25 1.88 -19.59
CA GLU A 60 19.90 3.30 -19.44
C GLU A 60 18.54 3.58 -20.10
N ASP A 61 17.75 4.45 -19.47
CA ASP A 61 16.48 4.88 -20.04
C ASP A 61 16.77 6.01 -21.03
N ASP A 62 17.07 5.67 -22.29
CA ASP A 62 17.47 6.61 -23.38
C ASP A 62 16.50 7.78 -23.64
N LYS A 63 15.33 7.79 -22.98
CA LYS A 63 14.23 8.76 -23.19
C LYS A 63 14.12 9.82 -22.11
N ILE A 64 14.93 9.78 -21.05
CA ILE A 64 14.76 10.67 -19.90
C ILE A 64 16.08 11.34 -19.54
N GLU A 65 16.05 12.65 -19.51
CA GLU A 65 17.16 13.47 -19.05
C GLU A 65 16.98 13.89 -17.60
N LYS A 66 18.11 14.14 -16.93
CA LYS A 66 18.11 14.65 -15.56
C LYS A 66 17.75 16.13 -15.57
N VAL A 67 16.68 16.49 -14.90
CA VAL A 67 16.23 17.88 -14.71
C VAL A 67 16.47 18.30 -13.27
N TYR A 68 16.72 19.59 -13.03
CA TYR A 68 16.80 20.15 -11.67
C TYR A 68 15.48 20.83 -11.29
N PRO A 69 14.99 20.62 -10.07
CA PRO A 69 13.71 21.19 -9.65
C PRO A 69 13.80 22.71 -9.50
N LEU A 70 12.82 23.41 -10.04
CA LEU A 70 12.60 24.83 -9.75
C LEU A 70 11.96 25.02 -8.37
N TRP A 71 11.93 26.26 -7.88
CA TRP A 71 11.19 26.63 -6.67
C TRP A 71 9.71 26.21 -6.81
N ASN A 72 9.14 25.61 -5.76
CA ASN A 72 7.80 25.01 -5.75
C ASN A 72 7.56 23.83 -6.70
N SER A 73 8.59 23.29 -7.34
CA SER A 73 8.40 22.15 -8.21
C SER A 73 8.06 20.86 -7.44
N ARG A 74 7.26 20.01 -8.07
CA ARG A 74 6.66 18.82 -7.44
C ARG A 74 6.78 17.63 -8.36
N ARG A 75 7.65 16.68 -7.98
CA ARG A 75 7.76 15.40 -8.67
C ARG A 75 6.57 14.48 -8.42
N THR A 76 6.45 13.48 -9.27
CA THR A 76 5.42 12.44 -9.17
C THR A 76 5.59 11.55 -7.94
N GLY A 77 4.48 10.94 -7.50
CA GLY A 77 4.49 9.84 -6.53
C GLY A 77 4.28 8.50 -7.22
N LEU A 78 4.22 7.41 -6.45
CA LEU A 78 4.01 6.06 -6.96
C LEU A 78 2.81 5.37 -6.32
N LEU A 79 2.28 4.38 -7.02
CA LEU A 79 1.36 3.41 -6.46
C LEU A 79 2.15 2.20 -5.97
N ALA A 80 1.68 1.55 -4.91
CA ALA A 80 2.25 0.30 -4.44
C ALA A 80 1.17 -0.61 -3.85
N TYR A 81 1.43 -1.91 -3.79
CA TYR A 81 0.64 -2.87 -3.03
C TYR A 81 1.19 -2.99 -1.62
N LYS A 82 0.34 -2.83 -0.60
CA LYS A 82 0.71 -3.13 0.78
C LYS A 82 0.86 -4.64 0.95
N VAL A 83 2.08 -5.15 1.10
CA VAL A 83 2.33 -6.60 1.25
C VAL A 83 2.00 -7.04 2.68
N GLY A 84 2.58 -6.35 3.66
CA GLY A 84 2.45 -6.71 5.07
C GLY A 84 3.23 -5.78 5.97
N CYS A 85 3.38 -6.18 7.22
CA CYS A 85 4.19 -5.47 8.21
C CYS A 85 5.25 -6.42 8.75
N MET A 86 6.42 -5.89 9.10
CA MET A 86 7.49 -6.62 9.77
C MET A 86 8.24 -5.68 10.71
N SER A 87 9.18 -6.23 11.48
CA SER A 87 10.12 -5.41 12.26
C SER A 87 11.49 -5.47 11.61
N ILE A 88 12.19 -4.34 11.58
CA ILE A 88 13.60 -4.23 11.20
C ILE A 88 14.34 -3.73 12.44
N TRP A 89 15.54 -4.25 12.65
CA TRP A 89 16.44 -3.78 13.71
C TRP A 89 17.47 -2.85 13.09
N ASP A 90 17.71 -1.74 13.76
CA ASP A 90 18.79 -0.82 13.40
C ASP A 90 20.15 -1.36 13.88
N VAL A 91 21.25 -0.77 13.41
CA VAL A 91 22.61 -1.12 13.84
C VAL A 91 22.77 -0.96 15.36
N TRP A 92 22.08 0.02 15.94
CA TRP A 92 22.04 0.30 17.39
C TRP A 92 21.10 -0.61 18.18
N GLY A 93 20.58 -1.69 17.60
CA GLY A 93 19.69 -2.62 18.30
C GLY A 93 18.27 -2.10 18.54
N VAL A 94 17.86 -1.00 17.87
CA VAL A 94 16.49 -0.47 18.00
C VAL A 94 15.52 -1.22 17.10
N LYS A 95 14.41 -1.67 17.67
CA LYS A 95 13.31 -2.25 16.90
C LYS A 95 12.47 -1.17 16.21
N HIS A 96 12.31 -1.30 14.90
CA HIS A 96 11.45 -0.45 14.09
C HIS A 96 10.35 -1.26 13.40
N ALA A 97 9.09 -0.93 13.71
CA ALA A 97 7.94 -1.49 13.00
C ALA A 97 7.80 -0.82 11.62
N VAL A 98 7.84 -1.64 10.57
CA VAL A 98 7.76 -1.18 9.18
C VAL A 98 6.64 -1.88 8.41
N THR A 99 6.01 -1.15 7.50
CA THR A 99 5.10 -1.68 6.48
C THR A 99 5.87 -1.88 5.18
N VAL A 100 5.76 -3.06 4.59
CA VAL A 100 6.36 -3.41 3.30
C VAL A 100 5.37 -3.09 2.18
N ALA A 101 5.81 -2.29 1.22
CA ALA A 101 5.03 -1.91 0.04
C ALA A 101 5.77 -2.34 -1.24
N LYS A 102 5.09 -3.05 -2.14
CA LYS A 102 5.64 -3.53 -3.42
C LYS A 102 5.15 -2.68 -4.58
N ILE A 103 6.07 -2.12 -5.34
CA ILE A 103 5.79 -1.44 -6.60
C ILE A 103 5.82 -2.51 -7.69
N ASN A 104 4.65 -2.87 -8.21
CA ASN A 104 4.54 -3.93 -9.22
C ASN A 104 3.89 -3.38 -10.49
N HIS A 105 4.62 -3.39 -11.61
CA HIS A 105 4.13 -2.90 -12.91
C HIS A 105 3.52 -1.50 -12.80
N CYS A 106 4.32 -0.52 -12.38
CA CYS A 106 3.91 0.88 -12.32
C CYS A 106 4.33 1.63 -13.57
N TYR A 107 3.35 2.15 -14.32
CA TYR A 107 3.58 2.83 -15.60
C TYR A 107 2.91 4.19 -15.66
N VAL A 108 3.52 5.11 -16.41
CA VAL A 108 2.90 6.36 -16.84
C VAL A 108 1.87 6.06 -17.93
N LEU A 109 0.62 6.45 -17.70
CA LEU A 109 -0.48 6.27 -18.66
C LEU A 109 -0.75 7.50 -19.52
N ASN A 110 -0.71 8.67 -18.89
CA ASN A 110 -1.10 9.91 -19.52
C ASN A 110 -0.52 11.10 -18.77
N GLN A 111 -0.31 12.20 -19.50
CA GLN A 111 0.07 13.49 -18.97
C GLN A 111 -1.14 14.43 -19.10
N LYS A 112 -1.52 15.08 -18.00
CA LYS A 112 -2.59 16.07 -17.95
C LYS A 112 -1.96 17.44 -18.00
N ASN A 113 -2.36 18.24 -18.98
CA ASN A 113 -1.83 19.58 -19.23
C ASN A 113 -2.85 20.64 -18.84
N ILE A 114 -2.38 21.84 -18.49
CA ILE A 114 -3.24 22.98 -18.11
C ILE A 114 -4.22 23.32 -19.22
N THR A 115 -3.77 23.39 -20.47
CA THR A 115 -4.60 23.79 -21.62
C THR A 115 -5.78 22.86 -21.88
N LYS A 116 -5.60 21.53 -21.71
CA LYS A 116 -6.63 20.53 -22.00
C LYS A 116 -7.47 20.14 -20.78
N ASN A 117 -6.89 20.19 -19.58
CA ASN A 117 -7.51 19.65 -18.37
C ASN A 117 -7.72 20.68 -17.25
N GLY A 118 -7.15 21.88 -17.36
CA GLY A 118 -7.17 22.92 -16.34
C GLY A 118 -6.20 22.67 -15.17
N TYR A 119 -5.37 21.62 -15.22
CA TYR A 119 -4.37 21.33 -14.19
C TYR A 119 -3.26 20.42 -14.72
N GLU A 120 -2.12 20.43 -14.03
CA GLU A 120 -0.99 19.54 -14.30
C GLU A 120 -1.01 18.31 -13.39
N ALA A 121 -0.97 17.14 -14.02
CA ALA A 121 -0.86 15.87 -13.31
C ALA A 121 -0.35 14.77 -14.21
N LEU A 122 0.21 13.74 -13.59
CA LEU A 122 0.58 12.51 -14.27
C LEU A 122 -0.32 11.37 -13.81
N GLU A 123 -0.92 10.68 -14.77
CA GLU A 123 -1.80 9.53 -14.55
C GLU A 123 -0.94 8.26 -14.48
N ILE A 124 -0.94 7.58 -13.33
CA ILE A 124 -0.11 6.40 -13.07
C ILE A 124 -1.01 5.18 -12.90
N GLY A 125 -0.65 4.12 -13.63
CA GLY A 125 -1.24 2.79 -13.50
C GLY A 125 -0.37 1.86 -12.67
N ILE A 126 -0.99 0.92 -11.95
CA ILE A 126 -0.30 -0.17 -11.24
C ILE A 126 -0.88 -1.54 -11.54
N GLY A 127 0.00 -2.53 -11.63
CA GLY A 127 -0.29 -3.95 -11.65
C GLY A 127 -0.86 -4.45 -12.97
N ASN A 128 -0.96 -5.77 -13.08
CA ASN A 128 -1.58 -6.43 -14.23
C ASN A 128 -2.91 -7.04 -13.80
N MET A 129 -3.95 -6.83 -14.60
CA MET A 129 -5.28 -7.40 -14.39
C MET A 129 -5.70 -8.20 -15.61
N ASN A 130 -6.40 -9.31 -15.40
CA ASN A 130 -6.87 -10.14 -16.51
C ASN A 130 -7.83 -9.35 -17.42
N VAL A 131 -7.71 -9.55 -18.73
CA VAL A 131 -8.53 -8.94 -19.80
C VAL A 131 -10.02 -9.10 -19.50
N VAL A 132 -10.44 -10.27 -19.02
CA VAL A 132 -11.85 -10.59 -18.73
C VAL A 132 -12.45 -9.66 -17.67
N LYS A 133 -11.63 -9.12 -16.77
CA LYS A 133 -12.08 -8.21 -15.71
C LYS A 133 -12.07 -6.74 -16.15
N GLN A 134 -11.54 -6.42 -17.32
CA GLN A 134 -11.44 -5.06 -17.82
C GLN A 134 -12.68 -4.65 -18.61
N SER A 135 -13.01 -3.36 -18.55
CA SER A 135 -14.00 -2.77 -19.45
C SER A 135 -13.44 -2.64 -20.87
N LYS A 136 -14.29 -2.81 -21.89
CA LYS A 136 -13.92 -2.71 -23.31
C LYS A 136 -13.23 -1.38 -23.66
N ASN A 137 -13.71 -0.27 -23.11
CA ASN A 137 -13.10 1.06 -23.35
C ASN A 137 -11.68 1.15 -22.78
N ASN A 138 -11.43 0.54 -21.61
CA ASN A 138 -10.10 0.51 -21.03
C ASN A 138 -9.15 -0.35 -21.84
N ILE A 139 -9.62 -1.49 -22.35
CA ILE A 139 -8.85 -2.39 -23.22
C ILE A 139 -8.33 -1.64 -24.45
N GLY A 140 -9.22 -0.97 -25.21
CA GLY A 140 -8.83 -0.19 -26.38
C GLY A 140 -7.81 0.91 -26.04
N ASN A 141 -8.01 1.59 -24.90
CA ASN A 141 -7.08 2.61 -24.41
C ASN A 141 -5.70 2.06 -24.06
N TYR A 142 -5.60 0.88 -23.45
CA TYR A 142 -4.30 0.28 -23.11
C TYR A 142 -3.59 -0.26 -24.36
N ILE A 143 -4.32 -0.85 -25.31
CA ILE A 143 -3.78 -1.34 -26.59
C ILE A 143 -3.22 -0.17 -27.41
N LYS A 144 -3.96 0.94 -27.53
CA LYS A 144 -3.50 2.16 -28.21
C LYS A 144 -2.19 2.68 -27.63
N ARG A 145 -1.99 2.51 -26.31
CA ARG A 145 -0.79 2.90 -25.57
C ARG A 145 0.28 1.80 -25.53
N LYS A 146 0.05 0.63 -26.14
CA LYS A 146 0.97 -0.52 -26.11
C LYS A 146 1.37 -0.95 -24.69
N LEU A 147 0.44 -0.85 -23.73
CA LEU A 147 0.65 -1.24 -22.33
C LEU A 147 -0.15 -2.48 -21.96
N GLY A 148 0.32 -3.20 -20.95
CA GLY A 148 -0.45 -4.25 -20.31
C GLY A 148 -1.72 -3.72 -19.62
N PHE A 149 -2.62 -4.63 -19.26
CA PHE A 149 -3.89 -4.30 -18.62
C PHE A 149 -3.70 -3.88 -17.17
N ILE A 150 -4.00 -2.63 -16.86
CA ILE A 150 -3.71 -2.04 -15.55
C ILE A 150 -4.82 -2.31 -14.54
N HIS A 151 -4.46 -2.70 -13.31
CA HIS A 151 -5.44 -2.97 -12.26
C HIS A 151 -6.07 -1.69 -11.67
N LYS A 152 -5.26 -0.67 -11.36
CA LYS A 152 -5.77 0.59 -10.82
C LYS A 152 -4.99 1.77 -11.33
N ILE A 153 -5.71 2.87 -11.49
CA ILE A 153 -5.16 4.14 -11.96
C ILE A 153 -5.36 5.21 -10.90
N LYS A 154 -4.35 6.05 -10.70
CA LYS A 154 -4.43 7.27 -9.89
C LYS A 154 -3.60 8.38 -10.50
N GLU A 155 -4.09 9.60 -10.35
CA GLU A 155 -3.40 10.81 -10.77
C GLU A 155 -2.53 11.37 -9.65
N PHE A 156 -1.36 11.89 -10.01
CA PHE A 156 -0.47 12.62 -9.12
C PHE A 156 -0.28 14.02 -9.68
N LYS A 157 -0.66 15.04 -8.89
CA LYS A 157 -0.35 16.43 -9.23
C LYS A 157 1.16 16.58 -9.28
N CYS A 158 1.66 16.97 -10.45
CA CYS A 158 3.06 17.07 -10.81
C CYS A 158 3.22 18.36 -11.60
N THR A 159 4.35 19.02 -11.46
CA THR A 159 4.70 20.19 -12.26
C THR A 159 5.16 19.74 -13.66
N SER A 160 4.98 20.57 -14.68
CA SER A 160 5.29 20.27 -16.09
C SER A 160 6.75 19.93 -16.38
N ASP A 161 7.68 20.47 -15.59
CA ASP A 161 9.12 20.15 -15.63
C ASP A 161 9.45 18.69 -15.26
N CYS A 162 8.53 17.98 -14.59
CA CYS A 162 8.69 16.56 -14.22
C CYS A 162 7.74 15.62 -15.00
N PHE A 163 7.31 16.03 -16.19
CA PHE A 163 6.55 15.13 -17.05
C PHE A 163 7.43 14.02 -17.62
N LEU A 164 7.05 12.79 -17.30
CA LEU A 164 7.71 11.58 -17.77
C LEU A 164 6.98 11.04 -18.99
N PRO A 165 7.70 10.48 -19.98
CA PRO A 165 7.07 9.95 -21.18
C PRO A 165 6.06 8.85 -20.85
N VAL A 166 4.98 8.81 -21.63
CA VAL A 166 3.99 7.73 -21.54
C VAL A 166 4.69 6.39 -21.75
N GLN A 167 4.26 5.35 -21.03
CA GLN A 167 4.88 4.02 -20.93
C GLN A 167 6.12 3.90 -20.04
N HIS A 168 6.67 4.99 -19.49
CA HIS A 168 7.79 4.87 -18.58
C HIS A 168 7.44 4.00 -17.35
N LYS A 169 8.34 3.08 -17.01
CA LYS A 169 8.19 2.13 -15.91
C LYS A 169 8.93 2.64 -14.67
N PHE A 170 8.23 2.78 -13.57
CA PHE A 170 8.84 3.20 -12.32
C PHE A 170 9.49 2.04 -11.57
N SER A 171 10.59 2.36 -10.88
CA SER A 171 11.26 1.49 -9.93
C SER A 171 11.15 2.04 -8.50
N ALA A 172 11.38 1.20 -7.49
CA ALA A 172 11.39 1.61 -6.09
C ALA A 172 12.44 2.69 -5.77
N ARG A 173 13.52 2.77 -6.58
CA ARG A 173 14.59 3.78 -6.46
C ARG A 173 14.15 5.22 -6.74
N HIS A 174 12.90 5.43 -7.18
CA HIS A 174 12.30 6.76 -7.26
C HIS A 174 12.37 7.53 -5.93
N PHE A 175 12.25 6.80 -4.82
CA PHE A 175 12.43 7.35 -3.48
C PHE A 175 13.85 7.08 -2.98
N SER A 176 14.32 7.91 -2.06
CA SER A 176 15.62 7.75 -1.39
C SER A 176 15.40 7.32 0.07
N PRO A 177 16.17 6.37 0.62
CA PRO A 177 16.02 5.96 2.01
C PRO A 177 16.33 7.14 2.95
N GLY A 178 15.63 7.22 4.08
CA GLY A 178 15.61 8.35 5.00
C GLY A 178 14.58 9.43 4.66
N GLN A 179 14.04 9.43 3.44
CA GLN A 179 13.02 10.39 3.00
C GLN A 179 11.71 10.21 3.81
N ASN A 180 11.04 11.31 4.13
CA ASN A 180 9.66 11.25 4.63
C ASN A 180 8.64 11.21 3.48
N LEU A 181 7.67 10.32 3.62
CA LEU A 181 6.61 10.06 2.66
C LEU A 181 5.24 10.53 3.16
N PHE A 182 4.39 10.87 2.21
CA PHE A 182 2.96 11.07 2.41
C PHE A 182 2.21 9.91 1.75
N ILE A 183 1.40 9.20 2.53
CA ILE A 183 0.75 7.98 2.09
C ILE A 183 -0.75 8.12 2.24
N SER A 184 -1.48 7.86 1.17
CA SER A 184 -2.94 7.77 1.18
C SER A 184 -3.37 6.34 0.91
N SER A 185 -4.23 5.82 1.77
CA SER A 185 -4.70 4.43 1.71
C SER A 185 -6.17 4.34 2.10
N THR A 186 -6.89 3.34 1.59
CA THR A 186 -8.25 3.06 2.07
C THR A 186 -8.18 2.30 3.37
N ILE A 187 -8.99 2.68 4.36
CA ILE A 187 -8.99 2.00 5.66
C ILE A 187 -9.62 0.62 5.56
N LYS A 188 -9.41 -0.18 6.61
CA LYS A 188 -10.11 -1.44 6.80
C LYS A 188 -11.61 -1.16 6.96
N SER A 189 -12.44 -1.68 6.06
CA SER A 189 -13.89 -1.59 6.16
C SER A 189 -14.39 -2.39 7.37
N LYS A 190 -15.30 -1.79 8.15
CA LYS A 190 -15.93 -2.45 9.33
C LYS A 190 -17.46 -2.54 9.23
N GLY A 191 -18.04 -2.23 8.06
CA GLY A 191 -19.48 -2.22 7.83
C GLY A 191 -20.19 -1.07 8.55
N PHE A 192 -21.52 -1.17 8.69
CA PHE A 192 -22.32 -0.25 9.50
C PHE A 192 -21.93 -0.40 10.98
N CYS A 193 -21.59 0.71 11.63
CA CYS A 193 -21.11 0.70 13.01
C CYS A 193 -21.87 1.73 13.85
N GLY A 194 -22.10 1.38 15.12
CA GLY A 194 -22.62 2.30 16.13
C GLY A 194 -21.65 3.41 16.51
N ALA A 195 -22.16 4.47 17.14
CA ALA A 195 -21.43 5.68 17.48
C ALA A 195 -20.18 5.44 18.34
N MET A 196 -20.24 4.53 19.31
CA MET A 196 -19.09 4.20 20.15
C MET A 196 -17.89 3.71 19.32
N LYS A 197 -18.12 2.81 18.35
CA LYS A 197 -17.04 2.22 17.53
C LYS A 197 -16.53 3.18 16.45
N LYS A 198 -17.38 4.11 15.99
CA LYS A 198 -17.05 5.04 14.90
C LYS A 198 -16.41 6.34 15.40
N TRP A 199 -16.98 6.89 16.46
CA TRP A 199 -16.67 8.23 16.97
C TRP A 199 -16.09 8.22 18.37
N ASN A 200 -15.85 7.04 18.96
CA ASN A 200 -15.37 6.86 20.33
C ASN A 200 -16.27 7.54 21.37
N PHE A 201 -17.59 7.49 21.18
CA PHE A 201 -18.54 7.91 22.23
C PHE A 201 -18.45 6.97 23.44
N SER A 202 -18.57 7.52 24.65
CA SER A 202 -18.46 6.78 25.92
C SER A 202 -19.58 5.76 26.14
N GLY A 203 -20.77 6.02 25.61
CA GLY A 203 -21.97 5.23 25.91
C GLY A 203 -22.62 5.68 27.23
N LYS A 204 -23.56 4.87 27.74
CA LYS A 204 -24.16 5.04 29.08
C LYS A 204 -23.53 4.05 30.07
N ASN A 205 -23.79 4.24 31.37
CA ASN A 205 -23.29 3.38 32.43
C ASN A 205 -23.77 1.92 32.26
N ALA A 206 -23.02 0.98 32.82
CA ALA A 206 -23.38 -0.44 32.82
C ALA A 206 -24.39 -0.78 33.94
N SER A 207 -24.26 -0.13 35.11
CA SER A 207 -25.08 -0.34 36.32
C SER A 207 -25.89 0.91 36.71
N HIS A 208 -26.48 0.90 37.91
CA HIS A 208 -27.22 2.02 38.53
C HIS A 208 -28.44 2.51 37.73
N GLY A 209 -29.32 1.59 37.33
CA GLY A 209 -30.63 1.94 36.76
C GLY A 209 -30.58 2.48 35.32
N THR A 210 -29.46 2.34 34.61
CA THR A 210 -29.42 2.66 33.18
C THR A 210 -30.43 1.77 32.45
N GLU A 211 -31.30 2.37 31.62
CA GLU A 211 -32.26 1.65 30.78
C GLU A 211 -31.60 0.46 30.10
N SER A 212 -32.20 -0.73 30.24
CA SER A 212 -31.60 -2.04 29.89
C SER A 212 -31.16 -2.19 28.43
N LYS A 213 -31.56 -1.28 27.54
CA LYS A 213 -31.22 -1.29 26.10
C LYS A 213 -30.37 -0.10 25.64
N ALA A 214 -30.02 0.82 26.55
CA ALA A 214 -29.44 2.11 26.18
C ALA A 214 -27.92 2.22 26.35
N HIS A 215 -27.24 1.18 26.86
CA HIS A 215 -25.79 1.19 27.14
C HIS A 215 -24.93 1.67 25.97
N ARG A 216 -25.30 1.30 24.74
CA ARG A 216 -24.58 1.66 23.50
C ARG A 216 -25.35 2.63 22.61
N SER A 217 -26.38 3.27 23.15
CA SER A 217 -27.20 4.24 22.43
C SER A 217 -26.38 5.49 22.06
N LEU A 218 -26.85 6.23 21.06
CA LEU A 218 -26.21 7.48 20.60
C LEU A 218 -26.34 8.62 21.62
N GLY A 219 -27.38 8.58 22.46
CA GLY A 219 -27.77 9.70 23.32
C GLY A 219 -28.53 10.79 22.57
N SER A 220 -28.56 12.00 23.14
CA SER A 220 -29.23 13.15 22.52
C SER A 220 -28.51 13.63 21.26
N VAL A 221 -29.26 13.92 20.20
CA VAL A 221 -28.73 14.25 18.87
C VAL A 221 -28.76 15.76 18.59
N SER A 222 -29.77 16.47 19.09
CA SER A 222 -29.98 17.90 18.87
C SER A 222 -30.57 18.60 20.08
N MET A 223 -30.59 19.93 20.02
CA MET A 223 -31.33 20.77 20.96
C MET A 223 -32.79 20.78 20.48
N GLY A 224 -33.69 20.20 21.27
CA GLY A 224 -35.13 20.17 20.97
C GLY A 224 -35.71 21.58 20.88
N LYS A 225 -36.15 22.13 22.01
CA LYS A 225 -36.95 23.37 22.09
C LYS A 225 -36.42 24.58 21.29
N THR A 226 -35.09 24.77 21.21
CA THR A 226 -34.50 25.98 20.61
C THR A 226 -34.35 25.91 19.10
N VAL A 227 -33.90 24.77 18.57
CA VAL A 227 -33.44 24.67 17.16
C VAL A 227 -34.24 23.64 16.37
N ASN A 228 -34.82 22.63 17.01
CA ASN A 228 -35.71 21.60 16.42
C ASN A 228 -35.20 20.92 15.14
N ILE A 229 -33.90 21.01 14.83
CA ILE A 229 -33.26 20.35 13.70
C ILE A 229 -32.00 19.61 14.13
N VAL A 230 -31.66 18.56 13.40
CA VAL A 230 -30.34 17.91 13.51
C VAL A 230 -29.38 18.62 12.55
N PHE A 231 -28.32 19.22 13.09
CA PHE A 231 -27.31 19.88 12.28
C PHE A 231 -26.69 18.92 11.25
N ARG A 232 -26.41 19.45 10.05
CA ARG A 232 -25.71 18.71 9.00
C ARG A 232 -24.36 18.20 9.52
N ASN A 233 -23.97 17.00 9.11
CA ASN A 233 -22.74 16.32 9.57
C ASN A 233 -22.68 15.99 11.07
N LYS A 234 -23.81 15.98 11.79
CA LYS A 234 -23.87 15.43 13.16
C LYS A 234 -23.35 13.99 13.16
N LYS A 235 -22.50 13.67 14.14
CA LYS A 235 -21.93 12.32 14.32
C LYS A 235 -23.05 11.33 14.68
N MET A 236 -23.31 10.36 13.81
CA MET A 236 -24.34 9.32 13.99
C MET A 236 -23.78 7.93 13.63
N ASN A 237 -24.61 6.89 13.77
CA ASN A 237 -24.30 5.52 13.34
C ASN A 237 -24.20 5.47 11.81
N THR A 238 -23.11 4.91 11.28
CA THR A 238 -22.87 4.88 9.83
C THR A 238 -21.75 3.91 9.45
N HIS A 239 -21.61 3.61 8.16
CA HIS A 239 -20.55 2.76 7.62
C HIS A 239 -19.15 3.30 7.90
N ILE A 240 -18.22 2.41 8.22
CA ILE A 240 -16.79 2.71 8.39
C ILE A 240 -15.99 2.07 7.25
N GLY A 241 -15.17 2.89 6.58
CA GLY A 241 -13.98 2.45 5.84
C GLY A 241 -14.16 2.16 4.35
N GLU A 242 -15.38 2.01 3.82
CA GLU A 242 -15.58 1.62 2.42
C GLU A 242 -15.00 2.63 1.40
N LYS A 243 -15.17 3.94 1.67
CA LYS A 243 -14.65 5.03 0.82
C LYS A 243 -13.72 5.98 1.58
N THR A 244 -13.47 5.72 2.85
CA THR A 244 -12.67 6.62 3.68
C THR A 244 -11.18 6.42 3.38
N LEU A 245 -10.52 7.52 2.99
CA LEU A 245 -9.08 7.55 2.79
C LEU A 245 -8.40 8.07 4.06
N VAL A 246 -7.43 7.31 4.56
CA VAL A 246 -6.54 7.75 5.63
C VAL A 246 -5.24 8.24 5.01
N LYS A 247 -4.83 9.44 5.44
CA LYS A 247 -3.60 10.09 5.05
C LYS A 247 -2.61 9.94 6.20
N CYS A 248 -1.55 9.17 6.00
CA CYS A 248 -0.43 9.10 6.92
C CYS A 248 0.67 10.06 6.42
N SER A 249 0.96 11.09 7.19
CA SER A 249 2.08 12.00 6.95
C SER A 249 3.27 11.61 7.85
N ASN A 250 4.48 12.06 7.50
CA ASN A 250 5.69 11.87 8.32
C ASN A 250 6.13 10.39 8.47
N ASN A 251 5.78 9.55 7.50
CA ASN A 251 6.27 8.16 7.47
C ASN A 251 7.66 8.12 6.82
N LYS A 252 8.68 7.78 7.59
CA LYS A 252 10.05 7.69 7.09
C LYS A 252 10.28 6.40 6.29
N LEU A 253 11.00 6.48 5.18
CA LEU A 253 11.46 5.31 4.41
C LEU A 253 12.74 4.76 5.03
N PHE A 254 12.73 3.51 5.50
CA PHE A 254 13.90 2.87 6.13
C PHE A 254 14.80 2.19 5.11
N ARG A 255 14.22 1.38 4.24
CA ARG A 255 14.96 0.53 3.31
C ARG A 255 14.27 0.46 1.97
N ILE A 256 15.05 0.28 0.92
CA ILE A 256 14.60 0.02 -0.45
C ILE A 256 15.25 -1.27 -0.92
N ASN A 257 14.47 -2.13 -1.56
CA ASN A 257 14.98 -3.28 -2.32
C ASN A 257 14.60 -3.09 -3.80
N SER A 258 15.60 -2.83 -4.64
CA SER A 258 15.46 -2.57 -6.08
C SER A 258 15.04 -3.81 -6.86
N LEU A 259 15.66 -4.96 -6.56
CA LEU A 259 15.42 -6.24 -7.23
C LEU A 259 13.93 -6.61 -7.20
N GLN A 260 13.34 -6.60 -6.00
CA GLN A 260 11.93 -6.94 -5.80
C GLN A 260 10.99 -5.71 -5.86
N ASN A 261 11.54 -4.52 -6.06
CA ASN A 261 10.85 -3.23 -5.99
C ASN A 261 10.02 -3.06 -4.70
N LEU A 262 10.63 -3.30 -3.55
CA LEU A 262 10.02 -3.15 -2.22
C LEU A 262 10.48 -1.86 -1.53
N LEU A 263 9.55 -1.24 -0.82
CA LEU A 263 9.76 -0.10 0.07
C LEU A 263 9.43 -0.53 1.50
N PHE A 264 10.32 -0.24 2.45
CA PHE A 264 10.13 -0.52 3.87
C PHE A 264 9.86 0.79 4.59
N ILE A 265 8.61 1.03 4.94
CA ILE A 265 8.13 2.33 5.42
C ILE A 265 7.86 2.25 6.93
N LYS A 266 8.37 3.18 7.72
CA LYS A 266 8.13 3.26 9.17
C LYS A 266 6.64 3.41 9.48
N GLY A 267 6.17 2.60 10.42
CA GLY A 267 4.84 2.71 11.02
C GLY A 267 3.72 2.01 10.23
N PRO A 268 2.49 2.10 10.75
CA PRO A 268 1.33 1.44 10.16
C PRO A 268 0.77 2.24 8.97
N ILE A 269 0.40 1.51 7.91
CA ILE A 269 -0.35 2.06 6.79
C ILE A 269 -1.78 1.50 6.82
N GLY A 270 -2.78 2.31 6.47
CA GLY A 270 -4.17 1.88 6.41
C GLY A 270 -4.42 0.76 5.39
N GLY A 271 -5.51 0.02 5.60
CA GLY A 271 -6.01 -0.98 4.65
C GLY A 271 -5.52 -2.41 4.88
N TYR A 272 -6.19 -3.33 4.16
CA TYR A 272 -5.87 -4.75 4.15
C TYR A 272 -4.55 -5.03 3.42
N LYS A 273 -3.99 -6.24 3.60
CA LYS A 273 -2.91 -6.75 2.75
C LYS A 273 -3.38 -6.78 1.28
N ASN A 274 -2.46 -6.59 0.34
CA ASN A 274 -2.64 -6.47 -1.11
C ASN A 274 -3.54 -5.31 -1.56
N LYS A 275 -3.89 -4.36 -0.69
CA LYS A 275 -4.55 -3.12 -1.13
C LYS A 275 -3.53 -2.14 -1.67
N ILE A 276 -4.00 -1.33 -2.60
CA ILE A 276 -3.19 -0.31 -3.26
C ILE A 276 -3.10 0.90 -2.35
N ILE A 277 -1.89 1.40 -2.20
CA ILE A 277 -1.56 2.61 -1.48
C ILE A 277 -0.95 3.62 -2.45
N LYS A 278 -1.25 4.90 -2.21
CA LYS A 278 -0.74 6.02 -2.97
C LYS A 278 0.37 6.68 -2.17
N ILE A 279 1.60 6.63 -2.66
CA ILE A 279 2.79 7.15 -2.00
C ILE A 279 3.24 8.38 -2.77
N SER A 280 3.45 9.49 -2.08
CA SER A 280 4.09 10.68 -2.63
C SER A 280 5.12 11.21 -1.64
N ASP A 281 5.91 12.18 -2.07
CA ASP A 281 6.76 12.91 -1.15
C ASP A 281 5.94 13.59 -0.04
N ALA A 282 6.56 13.72 1.13
CA ALA A 282 5.99 14.52 2.21
C ALA A 282 5.84 16.00 1.79
N LYS A 283 4.99 16.72 2.51
CA LYS A 283 4.72 18.15 2.29
C LYS A 283 4.87 18.94 3.59
N GLY A 284 5.11 20.24 3.47
CA GLY A 284 5.20 21.16 4.59
C GLY A 284 6.28 20.76 5.59
N ARG A 285 5.97 20.81 6.89
CA ARG A 285 6.93 20.53 7.98
C ARG A 285 7.65 19.18 7.83
N ALA A 286 6.95 18.16 7.34
CA ALA A 286 7.55 16.82 7.19
C ALA A 286 8.57 16.75 6.05
N PHE A 287 8.44 17.59 5.02
CA PHE A 287 9.41 17.73 3.92
C PHE A 287 10.67 18.45 4.39
N ASN A 288 10.49 19.55 5.12
CA ASN A 288 11.60 20.37 5.63
C ASN A 288 12.53 19.61 6.59
N LYS A 289 12.07 18.53 7.22
CA LYS A 289 12.90 17.70 8.12
C LYS A 289 14.07 16.98 7.42
N PHE A 290 13.95 16.70 6.12
CA PHE A 290 14.95 15.87 5.42
C PHE A 290 15.48 16.52 4.14
N LYS A 291 14.87 17.60 3.63
CA LYS A 291 15.22 18.20 2.35
C LYS A 291 16.71 18.53 2.20
N ASP A 292 17.37 18.98 3.26
CA ASP A 292 18.78 19.41 3.24
C ASP A 292 19.73 18.23 3.50
N LYS A 293 19.21 17.09 3.98
CA LYS A 293 20.00 15.91 4.37
C LYS A 293 20.09 14.86 3.29
N ILE A 294 19.11 14.81 2.38
CA ILE A 294 18.92 13.70 1.46
C ILE A 294 18.74 14.21 0.04
N TYR A 295 19.55 13.69 -0.87
CA TYR A 295 19.38 13.92 -2.29
C TYR A 295 18.14 13.18 -2.83
N LEU A 296 17.22 13.93 -3.42
CA LEU A 296 16.06 13.39 -4.14
C LEU A 296 16.34 13.34 -5.63
N TYR A 297 16.01 12.21 -6.26
CA TYR A 297 16.08 12.07 -7.70
C TYR A 297 14.95 12.83 -8.38
N TYR A 298 15.30 13.53 -9.46
CA TYR A 298 14.39 14.36 -10.25
C TYR A 298 14.71 14.23 -11.75
N PRO A 299 13.72 14.02 -12.63
CA PRO A 299 12.28 13.81 -12.35
C PRO A 299 12.00 12.45 -11.67
N THR A 300 12.82 11.44 -11.96
CA THR A 300 12.83 10.10 -11.35
C THR A 300 14.27 9.61 -11.23
N PHE A 301 14.47 8.41 -10.69
CA PHE A 301 15.78 7.76 -10.70
C PHE A 301 16.11 7.23 -12.11
N ILE A 302 17.24 7.67 -12.65
CA ILE A 302 17.75 7.27 -13.97
C ILE A 302 18.97 6.37 -13.77
N TYR A 303 18.96 5.19 -14.39
CA TYR A 303 20.10 4.27 -14.39
C TYR A 303 21.15 4.77 -15.38
N LYS A 304 22.39 4.92 -14.93
CA LYS A 304 23.53 5.23 -15.81
C LYS A 304 24.13 3.94 -16.36
N LYS A 305 24.47 3.92 -17.65
CA LYS A 305 25.22 2.82 -18.26
C LYS A 305 26.56 2.59 -17.53
N ASN A 306 26.97 1.32 -17.44
CA ASN A 306 28.21 0.86 -16.80
C ASN A 306 28.34 1.14 -15.28
N ARG A 307 27.28 1.56 -14.60
CA ARG A 307 27.29 1.74 -13.14
C ARG A 307 26.53 0.61 -12.45
N LYS A 308 27.22 -0.10 -11.56
CA LYS A 308 26.61 -1.10 -10.67
C LYS A 308 25.89 -0.40 -9.52
N TYR A 309 24.65 -0.81 -9.26
CA TYR A 309 23.85 -0.27 -8.17
C TYR A 309 23.52 -1.34 -7.14
N LYS A 310 23.73 -1.04 -5.84
CA LYS A 310 23.32 -1.95 -4.76
C LYS A 310 21.82 -2.22 -4.80
N ASN A 311 21.44 -3.47 -4.63
CA ASN A 311 20.04 -3.89 -4.66
C ASN A 311 19.27 -3.48 -3.42
N VAL A 312 19.89 -3.63 -2.25
CA VAL A 312 19.33 -3.18 -0.98
C VAL A 312 20.03 -1.90 -0.57
N ILE A 313 19.23 -0.89 -0.22
CA ILE A 313 19.72 0.40 0.26
C ILE A 313 18.98 0.71 1.55
N ASP A 314 19.73 0.73 2.64
CA ASP A 314 19.24 1.17 3.95
C ASP A 314 19.44 2.67 4.12
N MET A 315 18.67 3.25 5.05
CA MET A 315 18.85 4.63 5.48
C MET A 315 20.22 4.78 6.14
N PRO A 316 20.93 5.90 5.93
CA PRO A 316 22.15 6.17 6.68
C PRO A 316 21.87 6.16 8.19
N HIS A 317 22.68 5.42 8.93
CA HIS A 317 22.64 5.36 10.39
C HIS A 317 23.21 6.66 10.98
N SER A 318 22.84 6.99 12.21
CA SER A 318 23.52 8.06 12.95
C SER A 318 24.98 7.66 13.21
N LEU A 319 25.89 8.65 13.18
CA LEU A 319 27.31 8.45 13.51
C LEU A 319 27.49 8.08 14.98
N GLN A 320 26.71 8.72 15.86
CA GLN A 320 26.68 8.45 17.29
C GLN A 320 25.48 7.59 17.65
N ASP A 321 25.66 6.73 18.64
CA ASP A 321 24.58 5.95 19.23
C ASP A 321 23.56 6.92 19.87
N PRO A 322 22.29 6.90 19.45
CA PRO A 322 21.26 7.73 20.07
C PRO A 322 20.96 7.36 21.53
N PHE A 323 21.42 6.20 22.02
CA PHE A 323 21.30 5.76 23.42
C PHE A 323 22.60 5.89 24.21
N LEU A 324 23.69 6.34 23.57
CA LEU A 324 24.88 6.74 24.31
C LEU A 324 24.61 8.10 24.93
N TYR A 325 24.19 8.07 26.19
CA TYR A 325 24.18 9.26 27.02
C TYR A 325 25.64 9.64 27.29
N ASN A 326 26.01 10.88 26.99
CA ASN A 326 27.28 11.40 27.48
C ASN A 326 27.21 11.30 29.00
N GLU A 327 28.06 10.48 29.61
CA GLU A 327 28.26 10.52 31.05
C GLU A 327 28.82 11.91 31.37
N ILE A 328 27.94 12.82 31.76
CA ILE A 328 28.37 14.09 32.34
C ILE A 328 28.87 13.68 33.72
N PRO A 329 30.19 13.75 33.98
CA PRO A 329 30.69 13.39 35.29
C PRO A 329 30.01 14.32 36.30
N LEU A 330 29.45 13.74 37.37
CA LEU A 330 28.76 14.49 38.44
C LEU A 330 29.67 15.53 39.10
N TYR A 331 30.98 15.35 38.97
CA TYR A 331 32.00 16.26 39.43
C TYR A 331 32.96 16.52 38.27
N GLU A 332 33.23 17.80 37.97
CA GLU A 332 34.39 18.13 37.15
C GLU A 332 35.62 17.61 37.88
N PRO A 333 36.54 16.88 37.21
CA PRO A 333 37.81 16.54 37.83
C PRO A 333 38.48 17.86 38.19
N THR A 334 38.58 18.15 39.49
CA THR A 334 39.36 19.29 39.96
C THR A 334 40.78 19.07 39.47
N ASN A 335 41.21 19.85 38.47
CA ASN A 335 42.60 19.87 38.03
C ASN A 335 43.46 20.20 39.27
N LYS A 336 44.18 19.19 39.76
CA LYS A 336 45.23 19.31 40.77
C LYS A 336 46.53 18.86 40.15
#